data_AF-A0A6B3EQI2-F1
#
_entry.id   AF-A0A6B3EQI2-F1
#
_cell.length_a   1.000
_cell.length_b   1.000
_cell.length_c   1.000
_cell.angle_alpha   90.00
_cell.angle_beta   90.00
_cell.angle_gamma   90.00
#
_symmetry.space_group_name_H-M   'P 1'
#
loop_
_entity.id
_entity.type
_entity.pdbx_description
1 polymer ?
#
loop_
_entity_poly.entity_id
_entity_poly.type
_entity_poly.pdbx_seq_one_letter_code
_entity_poly.pdbx_strand_id
1 'polypeptide(L)'
;TRHNDLFVGPAGTAGGADRGADASEIAVTAGGHKVYGIWGTPGVGYRSHGAASGTAVNGQPEGVYMVASGTHVGSDCCFDYGNAESTPADTGNGHMDAVSIATTCYFAPCSG
;
A
#
# COMPACT_ATOMS: atom_id res chain seq x y z
N THR A 1 1.89 -15.02 14.45
CA THR A 1 3.18 -15.07 15.19
C THR A 1 4.19 -14.00 14.76
N ARG A 2 3.91 -13.12 13.78
CA ARG A 2 4.80 -11.99 13.43
C ARG A 2 4.29 -10.60 13.85
N HIS A 3 2.96 -10.44 14.02
CA HIS A 3 2.32 -9.20 14.48
C HIS A 3 2.69 -7.96 13.64
N ASN A 4 2.76 -8.13 12.33
CA ASN A 4 2.96 -7.04 11.36
C ASN A 4 1.61 -6.40 11.02
N ASP A 5 0.89 -6.01 12.06
CA ASP A 5 -0.43 -5.39 11.92
C ASP A 5 -0.29 -4.01 11.26
N LEU A 6 -1.28 -3.63 10.46
CA LEU A 6 -1.30 -2.36 9.74
C LEU A 6 -2.11 -1.33 10.53
N PHE A 7 -1.48 -0.20 10.83
CA PHE A 7 -2.08 0.92 11.54
C PHE A 7 -2.19 2.12 10.62
N VAL A 8 -2.97 3.14 11.01
CA VAL A 8 -3.03 4.41 10.27
C VAL A 8 -1.61 4.93 10.04
N GLY A 9 -1.30 5.26 8.78
CA GLY A 9 0.02 5.70 8.37
C GLY A 9 0.47 6.95 9.15
N PRO A 10 1.70 6.96 9.69
CA PRO A 10 2.21 8.12 10.41
C PRO A 10 2.49 9.27 9.43
N ALA A 11 2.68 10.48 9.97
CA ALA A 11 3.23 11.58 9.18
C ALA A 11 4.59 11.21 8.57
N GLY A 12 4.85 11.73 7.37
CA GLY A 12 6.08 11.48 6.63
C GLY A 12 6.52 12.72 5.87
N THR A 13 7.42 12.53 4.91
CA THR A 13 7.93 13.64 4.08
C THR A 13 6.85 14.25 3.17
N ALA A 14 5.81 13.49 2.82
CA ALA A 14 4.72 13.93 1.95
C ALA A 14 3.59 14.68 2.67
N GLY A 15 3.53 14.66 4.01
CA GLY A 15 2.46 15.32 4.75
C GLY A 15 2.19 14.76 6.15
N GLY A 16 1.03 15.14 6.68
CA GLY A 16 0.53 14.67 7.97
C GLY A 16 0.17 13.19 7.99
N ALA A 17 -0.25 12.70 9.16
CA ALA A 17 -0.71 11.32 9.29
C ALA A 17 -1.94 11.06 8.41
N ASP A 18 -2.07 9.82 7.95
CA ASP A 18 -3.20 9.36 7.17
C ASP A 18 -4.48 9.27 8.03
N ARG A 19 -5.59 8.88 7.40
CA ARG A 19 -6.82 8.47 8.07
C ARG A 19 -7.16 7.01 7.77
N GLY A 20 -7.95 6.41 8.64
CA GLY A 20 -8.54 5.10 8.37
C GLY A 20 -9.58 5.15 7.27
N ALA A 21 -9.72 4.06 6.52
CA ALA A 21 -10.78 3.87 5.55
C ALA A 21 -12.15 3.76 6.24
N ASP A 22 -13.20 4.23 5.56
CA ASP A 22 -14.57 3.97 5.98
C ASP A 22 -14.92 2.50 5.71
N ALA A 23 -15.25 1.77 6.78
CA ALA A 23 -15.52 0.34 6.73
C ALA A 23 -16.81 -0.02 5.96
N SER A 24 -17.69 0.95 5.69
CA SER A 24 -18.97 0.75 5.01
C SER A 24 -18.92 1.05 3.51
N GLU A 25 -17.84 1.68 3.03
CA GLU A 25 -17.76 2.28 1.70
C GLU A 25 -17.80 1.26 0.56
N ILE A 26 -17.19 0.09 0.75
CA ILE A 26 -17.18 -0.97 -0.27
C ILE A 26 -17.55 -2.32 0.33
N ALA A 27 -18.64 -2.89 -0.19
CA ALA A 27 -19.04 -4.26 0.06
C ALA A 27 -18.91 -5.10 -1.22
N VAL A 28 -18.33 -6.29 -1.10
CA VAL A 28 -18.21 -7.26 -2.19
C VAL A 28 -18.66 -8.64 -1.73
N THR A 29 -18.78 -9.58 -2.66
CA THR A 29 -19.06 -10.99 -2.37
C THR A 29 -17.82 -11.82 -2.62
N ALA A 30 -17.33 -12.52 -1.58
CA ALA A 30 -16.21 -13.44 -1.68
C ALA A 30 -16.65 -14.82 -1.18
N GLY A 31 -16.50 -15.86 -2.02
CA GLY A 31 -16.92 -17.22 -1.68
C GLY A 31 -18.41 -17.34 -1.30
N GLY A 32 -19.27 -16.46 -1.82
CA GLY A 32 -20.71 -16.42 -1.50
C GLY A 32 -21.08 -15.61 -0.24
N HIS A 33 -20.11 -15.01 0.46
CA HIS A 33 -20.34 -14.21 1.66
C HIS A 33 -20.14 -12.72 1.38
N LYS A 34 -20.98 -11.87 1.99
CA LYS A 34 -20.76 -10.42 2.00
C LYS A 34 -19.53 -10.10 2.86
N VAL A 35 -18.57 -9.41 2.27
CA VAL A 35 -17.36 -8.91 2.95
C VAL A 35 -17.14 -7.44 2.60
N TYR A 36 -16.33 -6.74 3.38
CA TYR A 36 -15.98 -5.34 3.14
C TYR A 36 -14.50 -5.23 2.80
N GLY A 37 -14.20 -4.39 1.80
CA GLY A 37 -12.84 -4.09 1.38
C GLY A 37 -12.35 -2.77 1.95
N ILE A 38 -11.13 -2.39 1.58
CA ILE A 38 -10.57 -1.06 1.86
C ILE A 38 -10.81 -0.18 0.63
N TRP A 39 -11.65 0.84 0.78
CA TRP A 39 -11.82 1.87 -0.26
C TRP A 39 -10.77 2.97 -0.08
N GLY A 40 -9.67 2.88 -0.82
CA GLY A 40 -8.60 3.87 -0.79
C GLY A 40 -9.03 5.18 -1.44
N THR A 41 -9.00 6.27 -0.68
CA THR A 41 -9.15 7.65 -1.20
C THR A 41 -7.94 8.48 -0.77
N PRO A 42 -7.63 9.61 -1.42
CA PRO A 42 -6.49 10.44 -1.03
C PRO A 42 -6.46 10.73 0.49
N GLY A 43 -5.33 10.40 1.12
CA GLY A 43 -5.10 10.52 2.56
C GLY A 43 -5.54 9.30 3.40
N VAL A 44 -6.08 8.24 2.79
CA VAL A 44 -6.26 6.93 3.45
C VAL A 44 -5.00 6.10 3.23
N GLY A 45 -4.40 5.62 4.32
CA GLY A 45 -3.15 4.88 4.25
C GLY A 45 -2.86 4.13 5.54
N TYR A 46 -2.12 3.03 5.39
CA TYR A 46 -1.77 2.16 6.49
C TYR A 46 -0.31 1.71 6.40
N ARG A 47 0.34 1.56 7.56
CA ARG A 47 1.73 1.08 7.67
C ARG A 47 1.90 0.24 8.92
N SER A 48 2.79 -0.75 8.85
CA SER A 48 3.36 -1.35 10.06
C SER A 48 4.24 -0.32 10.78
N HIS A 49 4.38 -0.44 12.10
CA HIS A 49 5.30 0.40 12.84
C HIS A 49 6.74 -0.09 12.66
N GLY A 50 7.60 0.77 12.11
CA GLY A 50 9.02 0.46 11.95
C GLY A 50 9.26 -0.71 10.99
N ALA A 51 10.36 -1.44 11.23
CA ALA A 51 10.68 -2.64 10.48
C ALA A 51 9.77 -3.81 10.90
N ALA A 52 8.97 -4.29 9.97
CA ALA A 52 8.09 -5.45 10.18
C ALA A 52 8.91 -6.73 10.40
N SER A 53 8.45 -7.60 11.30
CA SER A 53 9.17 -8.82 11.64
C SER A 53 9.15 -9.82 10.48
N GLY A 54 10.33 -10.22 10.02
CA GLY A 54 10.51 -11.27 9.02
C GLY A 54 10.20 -10.86 7.58
N THR A 55 10.01 -9.57 7.30
CA THR A 55 10.00 -9.04 5.93
C THR A 55 11.42 -9.04 5.36
N ALA A 56 11.54 -9.17 4.04
CA ALA A 56 12.84 -9.14 3.38
C ALA A 56 13.51 -7.77 3.58
N VAL A 57 14.84 -7.78 3.68
CA VAL A 57 15.67 -6.57 3.77
C VAL A 57 16.96 -6.82 2.98
N ASN A 58 17.66 -5.76 2.58
CA ASN A 58 18.98 -5.87 1.95
C ASN A 58 19.02 -6.80 0.72
N GLY A 59 18.00 -6.71 -0.15
CA GLY A 59 17.92 -7.49 -1.38
C GLY A 59 17.62 -8.98 -1.20
N GLN A 60 17.15 -9.39 -0.02
CA GLN A 60 16.61 -10.74 0.16
C GLN A 60 15.39 -10.96 -0.74
N PRO A 61 15.17 -12.17 -1.28
CA PRO A 61 14.04 -12.44 -2.15
C PRO A 61 12.72 -12.32 -1.38
N GLU A 62 11.72 -11.72 -2.02
CA GLU A 62 10.35 -11.65 -1.51
C GLU A 62 9.30 -11.83 -2.61
N GLY A 63 8.05 -11.99 -2.17
CA GLY A 63 6.89 -12.07 -3.05
C GLY A 63 5.67 -11.54 -2.32
N VAL A 64 4.90 -10.71 -3.01
CA VAL A 64 3.67 -10.10 -2.51
C VAL A 64 2.60 -10.14 -3.61
N TYR A 65 1.33 -10.19 -3.22
CA TYR A 65 0.22 -10.04 -4.15
C TYR A 65 -0.86 -9.15 -3.54
N MET A 66 -1.58 -8.44 -4.39
CA MET A 66 -2.73 -7.61 -4.03
C MET A 66 -3.90 -7.93 -4.96
N VAL A 67 -5.10 -8.06 -4.40
CA VAL A 67 -6.34 -8.10 -5.17
C VAL A 67 -6.99 -6.73 -5.04
N ALA A 68 -6.99 -5.95 -6.13
CA ALA A 68 -7.51 -4.59 -6.18
C ALA A 68 -8.52 -4.42 -7.32
N SER A 69 -9.36 -3.40 -7.22
CA SER A 69 -10.25 -3.01 -8.32
C SER A 69 -9.44 -2.33 -9.41
N GLY A 70 -9.50 -2.84 -10.64
CA GLY A 70 -8.87 -2.20 -11.80
C GLY A 70 -9.58 -0.94 -12.29
N THR A 71 -10.75 -0.59 -11.72
CA THR A 71 -11.55 0.57 -12.12
C THR A 71 -11.58 1.69 -11.07
N HIS A 72 -11.06 1.43 -9.86
CA HIS A 72 -10.87 2.45 -8.82
C HIS A 72 -9.38 2.74 -8.69
N VAL A 73 -8.87 3.51 -9.65
CA VAL A 73 -7.45 3.81 -9.83
C VAL A 73 -7.28 5.29 -10.19
N GLY A 74 -6.12 5.86 -9.86
CA GLY A 74 -5.83 7.27 -10.10
C GLY A 74 -4.42 7.52 -10.61
N SER A 75 -4.11 8.79 -10.86
CA SER A 75 -2.81 9.25 -11.35
C SER A 75 -1.87 9.76 -10.26
N ASP A 76 -2.38 9.97 -9.04
CA ASP A 76 -1.59 10.52 -7.95
C ASP A 76 -0.70 9.45 -7.31
N CYS A 77 0.43 9.89 -6.76
CA CYS A 77 1.31 9.01 -6.00
C CYS A 77 0.80 8.85 -4.57
N CYS A 78 0.73 7.64 -4.03
CA CYS A 78 0.83 6.34 -4.71
C CYS A 78 -0.12 5.34 -4.03
N PHE A 79 -0.60 4.33 -4.76
CA PHE A 79 -1.39 3.24 -4.19
C PHE A 79 -0.59 1.94 -4.22
N ASP A 80 0.15 1.72 -3.14
CA ASP A 80 1.16 0.67 -3.04
C ASP A 80 0.83 -0.35 -1.94
N TYR A 81 1.21 -1.61 -2.17
CA TYR A 81 1.17 -2.66 -1.16
C TYR A 81 2.43 -3.52 -1.25
N GLY A 82 3.24 -3.52 -0.18
CA GLY A 82 4.46 -4.31 -0.11
C GLY A 82 5.48 -3.75 0.88
N ASN A 83 6.75 -3.97 0.57
CA ASN A 83 7.89 -3.58 1.37
C ASN A 83 8.26 -2.11 1.11
N ALA A 84 8.59 -1.41 2.19
CA ALA A 84 8.93 0.00 2.18
C ALA A 84 9.97 0.30 3.26
N GLU A 85 10.43 1.55 3.31
CA GLU A 85 11.38 2.00 4.32
C GLU A 85 10.86 1.73 5.75
N SER A 86 11.76 1.50 6.72
CA SER A 86 11.31 1.38 8.11
C SER A 86 10.85 2.71 8.72
N THR A 87 11.29 3.82 8.14
CA THR A 87 10.89 5.20 8.47
C THR A 87 10.03 5.79 7.36
N PRO A 88 9.02 6.62 7.63
CA PRO A 88 8.13 7.20 6.62
C PRO A 88 8.80 8.36 5.85
N ALA A 89 9.92 8.06 5.19
CA ALA A 89 10.71 8.98 4.41
C ALA A 89 11.36 8.21 3.26
N ASP A 90 11.42 8.85 2.09
CA ASP A 90 12.23 8.37 0.97
C ASP A 90 13.70 8.35 1.40
N THR A 91 14.31 7.17 1.34
CA THR A 91 15.72 6.97 1.69
C THR A 91 16.59 6.55 0.50
N GLY A 92 16.06 6.65 -0.72
CA GLY A 92 16.78 6.43 -1.96
C GLY A 92 16.33 5.20 -2.76
N ASN A 93 16.88 5.11 -3.98
CA ASN A 93 16.52 4.07 -4.94
C ASN A 93 16.82 2.65 -4.41
N GLY A 94 15.86 1.74 -4.58
CA GLY A 94 15.99 0.34 -4.17
C GLY A 94 15.63 0.06 -2.71
N HIS A 95 15.06 1.03 -2.00
CA HIS A 95 14.62 0.87 -0.61
C HIS A 95 13.13 0.51 -0.46
N MET A 96 12.41 0.32 -1.57
CA MET A 96 11.04 -0.18 -1.61
C MET A 96 10.93 -1.34 -2.62
N ASP A 97 10.04 -2.28 -2.33
CA ASP A 97 9.60 -3.34 -3.25
C ASP A 97 8.10 -3.59 -3.01
N ALA A 98 7.26 -2.94 -3.80
CA ALA A 98 5.82 -2.93 -3.61
C ALA A 98 5.06 -3.03 -4.93
N VAL A 99 3.89 -3.66 -4.87
CA VAL A 99 2.94 -3.64 -5.99
C VAL A 99 2.24 -2.29 -5.99
N SER A 100 2.24 -1.63 -7.14
CA SER A 100 1.50 -0.38 -7.36
C SER A 100 0.45 -0.55 -8.45
N ILE A 101 -0.73 0.06 -8.28
CA ILE A 101 -1.74 0.17 -9.33
C ILE A 101 -2.13 1.64 -9.52
N ALA A 102 -1.83 2.16 -10.71
CA ALA A 102 -2.05 3.56 -11.06
C ALA A 102 -2.25 3.70 -12.57
N THR A 103 -2.81 4.84 -12.99
CA THR A 103 -2.86 5.24 -14.40
C THR A 103 -1.62 6.04 -14.82
N THR A 104 -0.79 6.46 -13.88
CA THR A 104 0.44 7.22 -14.14
C THR A 104 1.59 6.30 -14.54
N CYS A 105 2.30 6.68 -15.59
CA CYS A 105 3.55 6.04 -15.97
C CYS A 105 4.72 6.63 -15.19
N TYR A 106 5.06 6.03 -14.05
CA TYR A 106 6.22 6.45 -13.25
C TYR A 106 7.55 6.09 -13.93
N PHE A 107 7.61 4.94 -14.61
CA PHE A 107 8.80 4.43 -15.28
C PHE A 107 8.48 4.00 -16.70
N ALA A 108 8.97 4.75 -17.69
CA ALA A 108 8.78 4.42 -19.10
C ALA A 108 9.55 3.14 -19.49
N PRO A 109 9.05 2.36 -20.47
CA PRO A 109 7.86 2.62 -21.28
C PRO A 109 6.57 2.03 -20.68
N CYS A 110 5.50 2.81 -20.70
CA CYS A 110 4.13 2.33 -20.46
C CYS A 110 3.28 2.54 -21.72
N SER A 111 2.31 1.66 -21.96
CA SER A 111 1.34 1.80 -23.06
C SER A 111 -0.07 1.49 -22.57
N GLY A 112 -1.05 2.21 -23.10
CA GLY A 112 -2.45 2.16 -22.69
C GLY A 112 -3.18 3.39 -23.17
#